data_AF-A0A0C2YWE2-F1
#
_entry.id   AF-A0A0C2YWE2-F1
#
_cell.length_a   1.000
_cell.length_b   1.000
_cell.length_c   1.000
_cell.angle_alpha   90.00
_cell.angle_beta   90.00
_cell.angle_gamma   90.00
#
_symmetry.space_group_name_H-M   'P 1'
#
loop_
_entity.id
_entity.type
_entity.pdbx_description
1 polymer ?
#
loop_
_entity_poly.entity_id
_entity_poly.type
_entity_poly.pdbx_seq_one_letter_code
_entity_poly.pdbx_strand_id
1 'polypeptide(L)'
;MSTHSHDYFPQKPRDSHSFLRHFTTLLACGSKCDTGAQSVIAVTGSIDPGQKVRALIVAQNPHMNSPMGPISLKRVQKPNRSLDEVIARFPSPDLINHLADTWAALSAVDREATDYAKQLVSLEVFFLRRSFHKLSIHFRGIPGFAPEWEFSNKTKYDWSRILAVFLTGVGQSIEEVEQAREENLQKEMERLNFWCRYLYYFVTWKTGIVRDLLTKTNMVGTDNNDELTEFELETGGSTGAQVLRYLWTVVAWHATLYTLCNNRVLPKLLKDIEIGLVQVPRSPSSTLESCYSEKRCHSDNMFFDFVHSEAALMGLLNYYKHYSAQAGQDVGFGDPQRLQQIVQPLAEAGEAVIAVSEECRWCCDWLSKNLESQFTLPGTHGMIYPWDPLKVGVSELVLKKLEGELWNQLCVVVMASLALSIEPPKLFLTDESIPQLIRSLLSK
;
A
#
# COMPACT_ATOMS: atom_id res chain seq x y z
N MET A 1 -25.22 52.66 7.82
CA MET A 1 -25.70 51.30 7.54
C MET A 1 -24.83 50.73 6.44
N SER A 2 -23.82 49.94 6.82
CA SER A 2 -22.91 49.27 5.88
C SER A 2 -23.15 47.77 6.04
N THR A 3 -23.67 47.14 4.99
CA THR A 3 -23.91 45.70 4.93
C THR A 3 -22.64 45.01 4.44
N HIS A 4 -21.90 44.40 5.36
CA HIS A 4 -20.83 43.47 5.02
C HIS A 4 -21.44 42.19 4.45
N SER A 5 -21.33 41.98 3.14
CA SER A 5 -21.54 40.69 2.51
C SER A 5 -20.37 39.78 2.89
N HIS A 6 -20.65 38.76 3.70
CA HIS A 6 -19.72 37.66 3.88
C HIS A 6 -19.66 36.87 2.57
N ASP A 7 -18.60 37.09 1.79
CA ASP A 7 -18.23 36.22 0.69
C ASP A 7 -17.94 34.82 1.26
N TYR A 8 -18.88 33.91 1.06
CA TYR A 8 -18.70 32.49 1.26
C TYR A 8 -17.68 31.98 0.22
N PHE A 9 -16.41 31.92 0.60
CA PHE A 9 -15.44 31.13 -0.15
C PHE A 9 -15.88 29.65 -0.10
N PRO A 10 -16.12 28.99 -1.24
CA PRO A 10 -16.43 27.56 -1.25
C PRO A 10 -15.23 26.82 -0.67
N GLN A 11 -15.45 26.09 0.43
CA GLN A 11 -14.43 25.22 1.01
C GLN A 11 -13.95 24.25 -0.07
N LYS A 12 -12.64 24.27 -0.33
CA LYS A 12 -11.95 23.39 -1.29
C LYS A 12 -12.33 21.93 -0.96
N PRO A 13 -12.68 21.08 -1.94
CA PRO A 13 -13.19 19.74 -1.65
C PRO A 13 -12.10 18.91 -0.96
N ARG A 14 -12.31 18.59 0.32
CA ARG A 14 -11.43 17.67 1.09
C ARG A 14 -11.54 16.22 0.61
N ASP A 15 -12.37 15.95 -0.40
CA ASP A 15 -12.77 14.61 -0.80
C ASP A 15 -11.81 13.94 -1.80
N SER A 16 -10.93 14.68 -2.49
CA SER A 16 -10.01 14.10 -3.49
C SER A 16 -8.98 13.14 -2.86
N HIS A 17 -8.46 13.50 -1.68
CA HIS A 17 -7.56 12.64 -0.90
C HIS A 17 -8.22 11.32 -0.52
N SER A 18 -9.50 11.34 -0.14
CA SER A 18 -10.23 10.13 0.21
C SER A 18 -10.35 9.20 -1.00
N PHE A 19 -10.67 9.73 -2.18
CA PHE A 19 -10.79 8.93 -3.39
C PHE A 19 -9.48 8.23 -3.77
N LEU A 20 -8.36 8.96 -3.85
CA LEU A 20 -7.09 8.36 -4.26
C LEU A 20 -6.60 7.30 -3.26
N ARG A 21 -6.83 7.51 -1.96
CA ARG A 21 -6.52 6.53 -0.92
C ARG A 21 -7.36 5.26 -1.07
N HIS A 22 -8.67 5.43 -1.24
CA HIS A 22 -9.60 4.34 -1.51
C HIS A 22 -9.23 3.59 -2.80
N PHE A 23 -8.94 4.32 -3.86
CA PHE A 23 -8.52 3.74 -5.13
C PHE A 23 -7.22 2.95 -4.97
N THR A 24 -6.20 3.49 -4.33
CA THR A 24 -4.95 2.76 -4.03
C THR A 24 -5.20 1.48 -3.25
N THR A 25 -6.12 1.53 -2.28
CA THR A 25 -6.51 0.37 -1.49
C THR A 25 -7.10 -0.74 -2.37
N LEU A 26 -7.96 -0.40 -3.34
CA LEU A 26 -8.53 -1.38 -4.29
C LEU A 26 -7.49 -1.97 -5.26
N LEU A 27 -6.40 -1.26 -5.50
CA LEU A 27 -5.35 -1.71 -6.41
C LEU A 27 -4.27 -2.52 -5.71
N ALA A 28 -4.13 -2.37 -4.39
CA ALA A 28 -3.22 -3.15 -3.56
C ALA A 28 -3.67 -4.62 -3.57
N CYS A 29 -3.12 -5.39 -4.50
CA CYS A 29 -3.42 -6.79 -4.67
C CYS A 29 -2.34 -7.66 -4.05
N GLY A 30 -2.66 -8.29 -2.91
CA GLY A 30 -1.87 -9.36 -2.30
C GLY A 30 -0.93 -8.95 -1.17
N SER A 31 -0.41 -9.95 -0.47
CA SER A 31 0.64 -9.80 0.54
C SER A 31 2.01 -9.89 -0.11
N LYS A 32 3.08 -9.42 0.57
CA LYS A 32 4.46 -9.47 0.05
C LYS A 32 4.95 -10.89 -0.31
N CYS A 33 4.24 -11.93 0.13
CA CYS A 33 4.53 -13.35 -0.10
C CYS A 33 4.07 -13.85 -1.47
N ASP A 34 3.23 -13.10 -2.18
CA ASP A 34 2.81 -13.49 -3.52
C ASP A 34 3.81 -12.87 -4.51
N THR A 35 4.54 -13.74 -5.20
CA THR A 35 5.63 -13.38 -6.11
C THR A 35 5.15 -12.49 -7.28
N GLY A 36 3.84 -12.45 -7.55
CA GLY A 36 3.20 -11.48 -8.45
C GLY A 36 2.67 -10.21 -7.77
N ALA A 37 2.47 -10.24 -6.45
CA ALA A 37 1.87 -9.19 -5.61
C ALA A 37 2.87 -8.22 -4.95
N GLN A 38 4.18 -8.51 -5.06
CA GLN A 38 5.25 -7.71 -4.44
C GLN A 38 5.36 -6.26 -4.93
N SER A 39 4.54 -5.83 -5.90
CA SER A 39 4.51 -4.43 -6.30
C SER A 39 3.89 -3.58 -5.19
N VAL A 40 4.72 -2.86 -4.44
CA VAL A 40 4.25 -1.69 -3.70
C VAL A 40 3.71 -0.71 -4.73
N ILE A 41 2.46 -0.29 -4.54
CA ILE A 41 1.76 0.62 -5.43
C ILE A 41 1.60 1.98 -4.74
N ALA A 42 2.13 3.02 -5.37
CA ALA A 42 1.79 4.40 -5.06
C ALA A 42 0.92 4.95 -6.18
N VAL A 43 -0.11 5.71 -5.81
CA VAL A 43 -1.02 6.33 -6.78
C VAL A 43 -1.06 7.84 -6.54
N THR A 44 -0.93 8.60 -7.61
CA THR A 44 -1.29 10.02 -7.61
C THR A 44 -2.33 10.26 -8.69
N GLY A 45 -3.09 11.33 -8.58
CA GLY A 45 -4.00 11.71 -9.64
C GLY A 45 -4.48 13.14 -9.50
N SER A 46 -4.93 13.70 -10.63
CA SER A 46 -5.67 14.97 -10.66
C SER A 46 -7.15 14.68 -10.87
N ILE A 47 -7.98 15.38 -10.10
CA ILE A 47 -9.44 15.37 -10.17
C ILE A 47 -9.91 16.82 -10.33
N ASP A 48 -9.40 17.50 -11.35
CA ASP A 48 -9.83 18.87 -11.66
C ASP A 48 -11.24 18.86 -12.28
N PRO A 49 -12.18 19.68 -11.76
CA PRO A 49 -13.52 19.77 -12.34
C PRO A 49 -13.49 20.10 -13.83
N GLY A 50 -14.20 19.31 -14.64
CA GLY A 50 -14.28 19.51 -16.09
C GLY A 50 -13.09 18.95 -16.89
N GLN A 51 -12.08 18.38 -16.23
CA GLN A 51 -11.02 17.64 -16.90
C GLN A 51 -11.20 16.12 -16.71
N LYS A 52 -10.58 15.35 -17.61
CA LYS A 52 -10.49 13.89 -17.44
C LYS A 52 -9.68 13.58 -16.19
N VAL A 53 -10.18 12.68 -15.35
CA VAL A 53 -9.41 12.19 -14.21
C VAL A 53 -8.18 11.48 -14.73
N ARG A 54 -7.02 11.82 -14.20
CA ARG A 54 -5.77 11.14 -14.54
C ARG A 54 -5.23 10.51 -13.28
N ALA A 55 -4.90 9.23 -13.35
CA ALA A 55 -4.21 8.52 -12.29
C ALA A 55 -2.88 7.99 -12.83
N LEU A 56 -1.82 8.26 -12.09
CA LEU A 56 -0.51 7.70 -12.32
C LEU A 56 -0.20 6.74 -11.18
N ILE A 57 -0.03 5.48 -11.55
CA ILE A 57 0.23 4.37 -10.67
C ILE A 57 1.70 4.02 -10.85
N VAL A 58 2.47 4.07 -9.78
CA VAL A 58 3.84 3.56 -9.77
C VAL A 58 3.84 2.23 -9.07
N ALA A 59 4.30 1.20 -9.79
CA ALA A 59 4.49 -0.13 -9.24
C ALA A 59 5.97 -0.49 -9.34
N GLN A 60 6.53 -0.97 -8.24
CA GLN A 60 7.85 -1.59 -8.27
C GLN A 60 7.73 -2.96 -8.96
N ASN A 61 8.55 -3.24 -9.98
CA ASN A 61 8.53 -4.54 -10.64
C ASN A 61 9.12 -5.61 -9.69
N PRO A 62 8.34 -6.64 -9.30
CA PRO A 62 8.77 -7.58 -8.29
C PRO A 62 9.71 -8.69 -8.79
N HIS A 63 9.75 -8.97 -10.09
CA HIS A 63 10.44 -10.16 -10.58
C HIS A 63 11.97 -10.01 -10.51
N MET A 64 12.62 -10.86 -9.71
CA MET A 64 14.08 -10.97 -9.58
C MET A 64 14.81 -11.13 -10.93
N ASN A 65 14.14 -11.69 -11.94
CA ASN A 65 14.73 -11.98 -13.25
C ASN A 65 14.29 -11.00 -14.35
N SER A 66 13.60 -9.90 -14.01
CA SER A 66 13.28 -8.90 -15.04
C SER A 66 14.57 -8.27 -15.57
N PRO A 67 14.81 -8.28 -16.89
CA PRO A 67 15.99 -7.66 -17.47
C PRO A 67 16.03 -6.18 -17.10
N MET A 68 17.24 -5.66 -16.89
CA MET A 68 17.47 -4.24 -16.69
C MET A 68 16.80 -3.47 -17.83
N GLY A 69 15.83 -2.65 -17.49
CA GLY A 69 15.07 -1.87 -18.44
C GLY A 69 15.09 -0.40 -18.05
N PRO A 70 14.80 0.51 -18.99
CA PRO A 70 14.45 1.88 -18.64
C PRO A 70 13.15 1.90 -17.80
N ILE A 71 12.90 3.00 -17.08
CA ILE A 71 11.57 3.24 -16.50
C ILE A 71 10.58 3.21 -17.67
N SER A 72 9.61 2.30 -17.58
CA SER A 72 8.62 2.08 -18.64
C SER A 72 7.25 2.57 -18.19
N LEU A 73 6.56 3.24 -19.11
CA LEU A 73 5.20 3.70 -18.91
C LEU A 73 4.27 2.90 -19.81
N LYS A 74 3.33 2.20 -19.19
CA LYS A 74 2.27 1.46 -19.87
C LYS A 74 0.94 2.13 -19.57
N ARG A 75 0.27 2.62 -20.61
CA ARG A 75 -1.13 3.05 -20.46
C ARG A 75 -1.98 1.80 -20.26
N VAL A 76 -2.70 1.74 -19.15
CA VAL A 76 -3.68 0.68 -18.92
C VAL A 76 -4.83 0.95 -19.89
N GLN A 77 -5.26 -0.07 -20.62
CA GLN A 77 -6.43 0.03 -21.50
C GLN A 77 -7.63 -0.58 -20.78
N LYS A 78 -8.71 0.18 -20.68
CA LYS A 78 -9.97 -0.35 -20.19
C LYS A 78 -10.48 -1.39 -21.19
N PRO A 79 -10.74 -2.64 -20.76
CA PRO A 79 -11.36 -3.61 -21.63
C PRO A 79 -12.81 -3.20 -21.87
N ASN A 80 -13.28 -3.35 -23.11
CA ASN A 80 -14.68 -3.18 -23.48
C ASN A 80 -15.48 -4.40 -23.03
N ARG A 81 -15.62 -4.58 -21.72
CA ARG A 81 -16.32 -5.71 -21.10
C ARG A 81 -17.46 -5.23 -20.22
N SER A 82 -18.50 -6.05 -20.12
CA SER A 82 -19.57 -5.84 -19.15
C SER A 82 -19.10 -6.18 -17.72
N LEU A 83 -19.85 -5.73 -16.72
CA LEU A 83 -19.56 -6.08 -15.32
C LEU A 83 -19.59 -7.60 -15.10
N ASP A 84 -20.58 -8.28 -15.68
CA ASP A 84 -20.73 -9.74 -15.56
C ASP A 84 -19.54 -10.50 -16.18
N GLU A 85 -19.03 -10.05 -17.33
CA GLU A 85 -17.85 -10.62 -17.98
C GLU A 85 -16.58 -10.47 -17.12
N VAL A 86 -16.44 -9.33 -16.44
CA VAL A 86 -15.31 -9.07 -15.55
C VAL A 86 -15.41 -9.92 -14.28
N ILE A 87 -16.62 -10.13 -13.75
CA ILE A 87 -16.88 -10.95 -12.55
C ILE A 87 -16.67 -12.44 -12.78
N ALA A 88 -17.07 -12.93 -13.95
CA ALA A 88 -16.92 -14.34 -14.30
C ALA A 88 -15.44 -14.76 -14.45
N ARG A 89 -14.52 -13.80 -14.57
CA ARG A 89 -13.11 -14.06 -14.82
C ARG A 89 -12.33 -14.30 -13.54
N PHE A 90 -11.47 -15.30 -13.56
CA PHE A 90 -10.48 -15.49 -12.50
C PHE A 90 -9.54 -14.27 -12.40
N PRO A 91 -9.10 -13.88 -11.19
CA PRO A 91 -8.16 -12.79 -11.01
C PRO A 91 -6.90 -13.04 -11.84
N SER A 92 -6.52 -12.09 -12.70
CA SER A 92 -5.26 -12.18 -13.41
C SER A 92 -4.10 -11.96 -12.44
N PRO A 93 -3.03 -12.78 -12.48
CA PRO A 93 -1.81 -12.52 -11.70
C PRO A 93 -1.01 -11.32 -12.25
N ASP A 94 -1.28 -10.90 -13.50
CA ASP A 94 -0.63 -9.74 -14.09
C ASP A 94 -1.28 -8.44 -13.58
N LEU A 95 -0.44 -7.55 -13.05
CA LEU A 95 -0.89 -6.28 -12.47
C LEU A 95 -1.65 -5.41 -13.47
N ILE A 96 -1.24 -5.36 -14.75
CA ILE A 96 -1.91 -4.53 -15.76
C ILE A 96 -3.32 -5.04 -16.00
N ASN A 97 -3.48 -6.35 -16.17
CA ASN A 97 -4.79 -6.98 -16.32
C ASN A 97 -5.64 -6.80 -15.07
N HIS A 98 -5.05 -6.90 -13.87
CA HIS A 98 -5.76 -6.63 -12.63
C HIS A 98 -6.30 -5.18 -12.59
N LEU A 99 -5.44 -4.20 -12.87
CA LEU A 99 -5.81 -2.78 -12.96
C LEU A 99 -6.90 -2.54 -14.01
N ALA A 100 -6.78 -3.18 -15.17
CA ALA A 100 -7.71 -3.07 -16.28
C ALA A 100 -9.10 -3.64 -15.92
N ASP A 101 -9.15 -4.80 -15.28
CA ASP A 101 -10.40 -5.41 -14.81
C ASP A 101 -11.03 -4.59 -13.66
N THR A 102 -10.22 -4.11 -12.72
CA THR A 102 -10.69 -3.25 -11.62
C THR A 102 -11.29 -1.95 -12.18
N TRP A 103 -10.63 -1.33 -13.17
CA TRP A 103 -11.15 -0.16 -13.85
C TRP A 103 -12.44 -0.47 -14.63
N ALA A 104 -12.50 -1.59 -15.35
CA ALA A 104 -13.70 -1.99 -16.08
C ALA A 104 -14.89 -2.21 -15.15
N ALA A 105 -14.70 -2.95 -14.06
CA ALA A 105 -15.74 -3.22 -13.07
C ALA A 105 -16.28 -1.92 -12.47
N LEU A 106 -15.39 -1.04 -12.01
CA LEU A 106 -15.77 0.26 -11.45
C LEU A 106 -16.51 1.16 -12.45
N SER A 107 -16.08 1.15 -13.72
CA SER A 107 -16.69 1.99 -14.77
C SER A 107 -17.99 1.44 -15.33
N ALA A 108 -18.25 0.14 -15.16
CA ALA A 108 -19.45 -0.52 -15.65
C ALA A 108 -20.66 -0.20 -14.76
N VAL A 109 -20.43 0.23 -13.51
CA VAL A 109 -21.49 0.66 -12.62
C VAL A 109 -22.12 1.96 -13.12
N ASP A 110 -23.40 1.88 -13.45
CA ASP A 110 -24.24 3.01 -13.82
C ASP A 110 -25.30 3.27 -12.75
N ARG A 111 -25.20 4.44 -12.13
CA ARG A 111 -26.10 4.86 -11.06
C ARG A 111 -27.53 5.12 -11.54
N GLU A 112 -27.69 5.48 -12.81
CA GLU A 112 -29.00 5.76 -13.40
C GLU A 112 -29.68 4.48 -13.92
N ALA A 113 -28.99 3.32 -13.87
CA ALA A 113 -29.56 2.07 -14.29
C ALA A 113 -30.64 1.60 -13.31
N THR A 114 -31.71 1.02 -13.85
CA THR A 114 -32.81 0.46 -13.05
C THR A 114 -32.33 -0.68 -12.13
N ASP A 115 -31.25 -1.36 -12.51
CA ASP A 115 -30.61 -2.45 -11.77
C ASP A 115 -29.35 -2.00 -10.99
N TYR A 116 -29.18 -0.70 -10.71
CA TYR A 116 -27.99 -0.17 -10.02
C TYR A 116 -27.64 -0.92 -8.73
N ALA A 117 -28.65 -1.27 -7.90
CA ALA A 117 -28.44 -2.05 -6.69
C ALA A 117 -27.74 -3.38 -7.00
N LYS A 118 -28.17 -4.07 -8.06
CA LYS A 118 -27.56 -5.32 -8.54
C LYS A 118 -26.14 -5.11 -9.05
N GLN A 119 -25.87 -4.01 -9.74
CA GLN A 119 -24.51 -3.69 -10.18
C GLN A 119 -23.57 -3.44 -8.99
N LEU A 120 -24.05 -2.77 -7.92
CA LEU A 120 -23.27 -2.58 -6.69
C LEU A 120 -22.95 -3.90 -6.01
N VAL A 121 -23.95 -4.77 -5.91
CA VAL A 121 -23.79 -6.12 -5.37
C VAL A 121 -22.70 -6.88 -6.12
N SER A 122 -22.84 -6.93 -7.44
CA SER A 122 -21.91 -7.58 -8.35
C SER A 122 -20.48 -7.03 -8.18
N LEU A 123 -20.34 -5.71 -8.01
CA LEU A 123 -19.06 -5.06 -7.76
C LEU A 123 -18.48 -5.41 -6.37
N GLU A 124 -19.30 -5.45 -5.32
CA GLU A 124 -18.86 -5.87 -4.00
C GLU A 124 -18.38 -7.33 -4.01
N VAL A 125 -19.16 -8.23 -4.59
CA VAL A 125 -18.80 -9.64 -4.77
C VAL A 125 -17.49 -9.78 -5.55
N PHE A 126 -17.30 -9.02 -6.62
CA PHE A 126 -16.07 -9.02 -7.41
C PHE A 126 -14.82 -8.77 -6.56
N PHE A 127 -14.85 -7.69 -5.78
CA PHE A 127 -13.72 -7.25 -4.97
C PHE A 127 -13.53 -8.12 -3.73
N LEU A 128 -14.63 -8.58 -3.13
CA LEU A 128 -14.59 -9.57 -2.07
C LEU A 128 -13.98 -10.87 -2.58
N ARG A 129 -14.43 -11.46 -3.68
CA ARG A 129 -13.83 -12.68 -4.27
C ARG A 129 -12.33 -12.52 -4.51
N ARG A 130 -11.90 -11.40 -5.08
CA ARG A 130 -10.47 -11.12 -5.31
C ARG A 130 -9.65 -11.09 -4.02
N SER A 131 -10.23 -10.58 -2.93
CA SER A 131 -9.57 -10.51 -1.61
C SER A 131 -9.69 -11.82 -0.82
N PHE A 132 -10.86 -12.45 -0.85
CA PHE A 132 -11.22 -13.64 -0.09
C PHE A 132 -10.70 -14.92 -0.69
N HIS A 133 -10.48 -15.01 -2.01
CA HIS A 133 -9.91 -16.21 -2.63
C HIS A 133 -8.63 -16.63 -1.88
N LYS A 134 -7.75 -15.67 -1.56
CA LYS A 134 -6.51 -15.89 -0.80
C LYS A 134 -6.76 -16.32 0.65
N LEU A 135 -7.74 -15.71 1.32
CA LEU A 135 -8.08 -16.02 2.71
C LEU A 135 -8.77 -17.40 2.84
N SER A 136 -9.63 -17.75 1.89
CA SER A 136 -10.37 -19.01 1.86
C SER A 136 -9.47 -20.23 1.65
N ILE A 137 -8.42 -20.08 0.84
CA ILE A 137 -7.38 -21.11 0.66
C ILE A 137 -6.66 -21.36 1.99
N HIS A 138 -6.32 -20.30 2.73
CA HIS A 138 -5.57 -20.41 3.98
C HIS A 138 -6.34 -21.10 5.11
N PHE A 139 -7.65 -20.84 5.24
CA PHE A 139 -8.45 -21.38 6.34
C PHE A 139 -9.04 -22.77 6.08
N ARG A 140 -9.13 -23.23 4.82
CA ARG A 140 -9.60 -24.59 4.50
C ARG A 140 -8.59 -25.70 4.83
N GLY A 141 -7.33 -25.35 5.09
CA GLY A 141 -6.22 -26.31 5.26
C GLY A 141 -5.72 -26.59 6.68
N ILE A 142 -6.43 -26.18 7.75
CA ILE A 142 -5.92 -26.30 9.14
C ILE A 142 -6.67 -27.39 9.95
N PRO A 143 -6.17 -28.65 10.01
CA PRO A 143 -6.65 -29.66 10.96
C PRO A 143 -5.71 -29.80 12.18
N GLY A 144 -6.26 -29.69 13.40
CA GLY A 144 -5.59 -30.06 14.67
C GLY A 144 -4.56 -29.03 15.18
N PHE A 145 -4.58 -28.67 16.47
CA PHE A 145 -3.75 -27.56 16.95
C PHE A 145 -3.42 -27.57 18.46
N ALA A 146 -2.16 -27.31 18.81
CA ALA A 146 -1.67 -26.74 20.08
C ALA A 146 -0.25 -26.13 19.86
N PRO A 147 0.04 -24.83 20.18
CA PRO A 147 0.96 -24.49 21.30
C PRO A 147 0.83 -23.04 21.94
N GLU A 148 1.85 -22.66 22.74
CA GLU A 148 1.91 -21.80 23.95
C GLU A 148 2.04 -20.25 23.81
N TRP A 149 2.04 -19.55 24.97
CA TRP A 149 1.81 -18.13 25.38
C TRP A 149 0.38 -17.77 25.85
N GLU A 150 0.31 -16.96 26.93
CA GLU A 150 -0.73 -16.83 27.99
C GLU A 150 -2.11 -16.24 27.60
N PHE A 151 -2.70 -16.71 26.51
CA PHE A 151 -4.15 -16.87 26.47
C PHE A 151 -4.43 -18.34 26.70
N SER A 152 -5.43 -18.67 27.53
CA SER A 152 -5.83 -20.07 27.66
C SER A 152 -6.10 -20.65 26.25
N ASN A 153 -5.72 -21.90 25.99
CA ASN A 153 -6.02 -22.55 24.70
C ASN A 153 -7.50 -22.42 24.34
N LYS A 154 -8.36 -22.43 25.37
CA LYS A 154 -9.78 -22.13 25.27
C LYS A 154 -10.07 -20.74 24.71
N THR A 155 -9.42 -19.69 25.22
CA THR A 155 -9.55 -18.33 24.69
C THR A 155 -9.10 -18.28 23.23
N LYS A 156 -7.90 -18.77 22.88
CA LYS A 156 -7.44 -18.79 21.48
C LYS A 156 -8.44 -19.50 20.56
N TYR A 157 -8.95 -20.65 21.00
CA TYR A 157 -9.97 -21.43 20.30
C TYR A 157 -11.30 -20.66 20.15
N ASP A 158 -11.77 -20.01 21.21
CA ASP A 158 -13.01 -19.23 21.18
C ASP A 158 -12.88 -18.06 20.18
N TRP A 159 -11.73 -17.37 20.18
CA TRP A 159 -11.45 -16.28 19.25
C TRP A 159 -11.28 -16.74 17.80
N SER A 160 -10.54 -17.82 17.54
CA SER A 160 -10.44 -18.39 16.19
C SER A 160 -11.80 -18.85 15.69
N ARG A 161 -12.64 -19.43 16.57
CA ARG A 161 -14.00 -19.83 16.23
C ARG A 161 -14.88 -18.64 15.91
N ILE A 162 -14.78 -17.53 16.66
CA ILE A 162 -15.51 -16.30 16.35
C ILE A 162 -15.08 -15.72 15.00
N LEU A 163 -13.77 -15.65 14.74
CA LEU A 163 -13.25 -15.20 13.45
C LEU A 163 -13.73 -16.12 12.32
N ALA A 164 -13.65 -17.44 12.50
CA ALA A 164 -14.15 -18.42 11.53
C ALA A 164 -15.65 -18.22 11.27
N VAL A 165 -16.46 -17.98 12.31
CA VAL A 165 -17.89 -17.67 12.14
C VAL A 165 -18.11 -16.41 11.31
N PHE A 166 -17.33 -15.34 11.52
CA PHE A 166 -17.45 -14.14 10.70
C PHE A 166 -17.02 -14.39 9.26
N LEU A 167 -15.91 -15.11 9.05
CA LEU A 167 -15.42 -15.43 7.71
C LEU A 167 -16.38 -16.36 6.95
N THR A 168 -16.92 -17.38 7.62
CA THR A 168 -17.96 -18.26 7.08
C THR A 168 -19.24 -17.47 6.82
N GLY A 169 -19.63 -16.57 7.71
CA GLY A 169 -20.79 -15.69 7.54
C GLY A 169 -20.65 -14.81 6.29
N VAL A 170 -19.49 -14.15 6.13
CA VAL A 170 -19.19 -13.38 4.92
C VAL A 170 -19.20 -14.27 3.67
N GLY A 171 -18.49 -15.41 3.70
CA GLY A 171 -18.44 -16.34 2.57
C GLY A 171 -19.81 -16.85 2.15
N GLN A 172 -20.62 -17.30 3.10
CA GLN A 172 -21.99 -17.75 2.85
C GLN A 172 -22.86 -16.61 2.30
N SER A 173 -22.76 -15.40 2.87
CA SER A 173 -23.54 -14.27 2.37
C SER A 173 -23.13 -13.85 0.96
N ILE A 174 -21.85 -14.02 0.57
CA ILE A 174 -21.41 -13.82 -0.83
C ILE A 174 -22.10 -14.84 -1.75
N GLU A 175 -22.10 -16.13 -1.38
CA GLU A 175 -22.77 -17.18 -2.16
C GLU A 175 -24.29 -16.96 -2.26
N GLU A 176 -24.93 -16.55 -1.17
CA GLU A 176 -26.37 -16.23 -1.13
C GLU A 176 -26.70 -15.04 -2.03
N VAL A 177 -25.88 -13.99 -1.98
CA VAL A 177 -25.99 -12.80 -2.82
C VAL A 177 -25.86 -13.16 -4.30
N GLU A 178 -24.93 -14.05 -4.66
CA GLU A 178 -24.73 -14.51 -6.05
C GLU A 178 -25.92 -15.32 -6.58
N GLN A 179 -26.59 -16.07 -5.71
CA GLN A 179 -27.74 -16.89 -6.06
C GLN A 179 -29.08 -16.14 -5.94
N ALA A 180 -29.08 -14.97 -5.32
CA ALA A 180 -30.28 -14.22 -5.02
C ALA A 180 -30.98 -13.73 -6.29
N ARG A 181 -32.30 -13.88 -6.32
CA ARG A 181 -33.16 -13.19 -7.28
C ARG A 181 -33.25 -11.71 -6.94
N GLU A 182 -33.59 -10.89 -7.92
CA GLU A 182 -33.66 -9.42 -7.80
C GLU A 182 -34.53 -8.96 -6.60
N GLU A 183 -35.67 -9.62 -6.39
CA GLU A 183 -36.59 -9.34 -5.28
C GLU A 183 -35.99 -9.60 -3.88
N ASN A 184 -34.97 -10.45 -3.76
CA ASN A 184 -34.30 -10.79 -2.50
C ASN A 184 -32.92 -10.14 -2.36
N LEU A 185 -32.40 -9.52 -3.43
CA LEU A 185 -31.02 -9.07 -3.51
C LEU A 185 -30.67 -8.04 -2.43
N GLN A 186 -31.59 -7.11 -2.17
CA GLN A 186 -31.43 -6.10 -1.13
C GLN A 186 -31.26 -6.73 0.26
N LYS A 187 -32.07 -7.75 0.56
CA LYS A 187 -32.03 -8.45 1.85
C LYS A 187 -30.72 -9.22 2.03
N GLU A 188 -30.26 -9.94 1.01
CA GLU A 188 -29.00 -10.68 1.09
C GLU A 188 -27.79 -9.73 1.15
N MET A 189 -27.86 -8.56 0.51
CA MET A 189 -26.86 -7.50 0.69
C MET A 189 -26.84 -6.93 2.09
N GLU A 190 -28.00 -6.69 2.72
CA GLU A 190 -28.05 -6.26 4.12
C GLU A 190 -27.37 -7.29 5.03
N ARG A 191 -27.51 -8.58 4.72
CA ARG A 191 -26.84 -9.66 5.43
C ARG A 191 -25.33 -9.69 5.18
N LEU A 192 -24.87 -9.50 3.95
CA LEU A 192 -23.44 -9.38 3.62
C LEU A 192 -22.83 -8.16 4.34
N ASN A 193 -23.46 -6.99 4.22
CA ASN A 193 -23.08 -5.77 4.92
C ASN A 193 -23.00 -5.98 6.43
N PHE A 194 -23.97 -6.70 7.00
CA PHE A 194 -23.98 -7.07 8.41
C PHE A 194 -22.72 -7.87 8.77
N TRP A 195 -22.41 -8.95 8.05
CA TRP A 195 -21.20 -9.75 8.34
C TRP A 195 -19.90 -8.98 8.15
N CYS A 196 -19.78 -8.16 7.09
CA CYS A 196 -18.62 -7.30 6.88
C CYS A 196 -18.44 -6.29 8.02
N ARG A 197 -19.53 -5.70 8.54
CA ARG A 197 -19.48 -4.81 9.72
C ARG A 197 -19.09 -5.55 10.98
N TYR A 198 -19.57 -6.76 11.20
CA TYR A 198 -19.15 -7.58 12.35
C TYR A 198 -17.67 -7.94 12.27
N LEU A 199 -17.19 -8.32 11.09
CA LEU A 199 -15.77 -8.56 10.86
C LEU A 199 -14.95 -7.29 11.12
N TYR A 200 -15.41 -6.13 10.65
CA TYR A 200 -14.80 -4.84 10.94
C TYR A 200 -14.71 -4.56 12.44
N TYR A 201 -15.84 -4.65 13.15
CA TYR A 201 -15.87 -4.41 14.59
C TYR A 201 -14.98 -5.39 15.35
N PHE A 202 -14.89 -6.63 14.90
CA PHE A 202 -13.98 -7.61 15.46
C PHE A 202 -12.52 -7.21 15.24
N VAL A 203 -12.11 -6.94 14.00
CA VAL A 203 -10.73 -6.56 13.66
C VAL A 203 -10.31 -5.27 14.36
N THR A 204 -11.23 -4.33 14.54
CA THR A 204 -11.01 -3.06 15.24
C THR A 204 -11.28 -3.11 16.74
N TRP A 205 -11.66 -4.28 17.28
CA TRP A 205 -12.10 -4.39 18.66
C TRP A 205 -11.00 -4.00 19.64
N LYS A 206 -11.28 -2.98 20.47
CA LYS A 206 -10.40 -2.42 21.51
C LYS A 206 -8.96 -2.34 21.00
N THR A 207 -8.73 -1.33 20.16
CA THR A 207 -7.44 -0.88 19.60
C THR A 207 -6.26 -1.74 20.01
N GLY A 208 -6.08 -2.84 19.29
CA GLY A 208 -4.91 -3.69 19.44
C GLY A 208 -5.18 -5.10 19.94
N ILE A 209 -6.34 -5.45 20.52
CA ILE A 209 -6.52 -6.83 21.04
C ILE A 209 -6.43 -7.87 19.92
N VAL A 210 -7.22 -7.73 18.85
CA VAL A 210 -7.17 -8.69 17.72
C VAL A 210 -5.84 -8.62 16.99
N ARG A 211 -5.25 -7.42 16.89
CA ARG A 211 -3.90 -7.25 16.36
C ARG A 211 -2.88 -8.01 17.19
N ASP A 212 -2.88 -7.87 18.50
CA ASP A 212 -1.97 -8.51 19.43
C ASP A 212 -2.20 -10.02 19.46
N LEU A 213 -3.46 -10.46 19.45
CA LEU A 213 -3.83 -11.87 19.36
C LEU A 213 -3.25 -12.48 18.08
N LEU A 214 -3.48 -11.87 16.93
CA LEU A 214 -2.97 -12.41 15.66
C LEU A 214 -1.44 -12.26 15.55
N THR A 215 -0.86 -11.12 15.91
CA THR A 215 0.58 -10.86 15.70
C THR A 215 1.49 -11.50 16.74
N LYS A 216 1.04 -11.60 18.00
CA LYS A 216 1.83 -12.12 19.13
C LYS A 216 1.52 -13.58 19.46
N THR A 217 0.45 -14.17 18.91
CA THR A 217 0.15 -15.59 19.12
C THR A 217 0.31 -16.37 17.81
N ASN A 218 0.85 -17.58 17.90
CA ASN A 218 0.92 -18.54 16.78
C ASN A 218 -0.47 -19.16 16.52
N MET A 219 -1.48 -18.33 16.27
CA MET A 219 -2.85 -18.78 15.99
C MET A 219 -2.97 -19.53 14.66
N VAL A 220 -1.97 -19.40 13.78
CA VAL A 220 -1.83 -20.20 12.56
C VAL A 220 -0.65 -21.14 12.75
N GLY A 221 -0.91 -22.42 12.60
CA GLY A 221 -0.05 -23.48 13.12
C GLY A 221 1.01 -23.77 12.11
N THR A 222 2.19 -24.10 12.60
CA THR A 222 3.27 -24.62 11.77
C THR A 222 3.09 -26.11 11.51
N ASP A 223 1.85 -26.61 11.42
CA ASP A 223 1.68 -27.98 10.96
C ASP A 223 2.15 -28.02 9.52
N ASN A 224 3.22 -28.79 9.28
CA ASN A 224 3.96 -28.92 8.03
C ASN A 224 3.11 -29.57 6.94
N ASN A 225 1.98 -28.96 6.58
CA ASN A 225 1.24 -29.31 5.39
C ASN A 225 2.01 -28.75 4.20
N ASP A 226 2.53 -29.65 3.36
CA ASP A 226 3.26 -29.34 2.12
C ASP A 226 2.45 -28.44 1.16
N GLU A 227 1.14 -28.33 1.34
CA GLU A 227 0.23 -27.46 0.58
C GLU A 227 0.39 -25.96 0.90
N LEU A 228 1.12 -25.59 1.97
CA LEU A 228 1.47 -24.20 2.32
C LEU A 228 2.80 -23.73 1.71
N THR A 229 3.54 -24.59 1.00
CA THR A 229 4.82 -24.22 0.37
C THR A 229 4.68 -23.18 -0.76
N GLU A 230 3.46 -22.92 -1.24
CA GLU A 230 3.18 -21.86 -2.22
C GLU A 230 3.22 -20.44 -1.60
N PHE A 231 3.30 -20.32 -0.27
CA PHE A 231 3.37 -19.04 0.43
C PHE A 231 4.64 -18.93 1.28
N GLU A 232 5.70 -18.36 0.71
CA GLU A 232 6.89 -17.99 1.48
C GLU A 232 6.52 -17.00 2.58
N LEU A 233 6.67 -17.39 3.85
CA LEU A 233 6.53 -16.49 4.99
C LEU A 233 7.43 -15.27 4.79
N GLU A 234 6.91 -14.06 5.05
CA GLU A 234 7.76 -12.86 5.05
C GLU A 234 8.97 -13.10 5.95
N THR A 235 10.17 -12.83 5.44
CA THR A 235 11.40 -12.92 6.20
C THR A 235 11.30 -12.00 7.42
N GLY A 236 10.91 -12.56 8.57
CA GLY A 236 10.72 -11.85 9.84
C GLY A 236 9.27 -11.48 10.24
N GLY A 237 8.23 -11.86 9.48
CA GLY A 237 6.82 -11.61 9.86
C GLY A 237 6.12 -12.84 10.46
N SER A 238 5.28 -12.65 11.50
CA SER A 238 4.44 -13.76 12.03
C SER A 238 3.22 -14.03 11.13
N THR A 239 2.79 -15.29 11.04
CA THR A 239 1.65 -15.69 10.19
C THR A 239 0.37 -14.92 10.53
N GLY A 240 0.11 -14.63 11.80
CA GLY A 240 -1.06 -13.85 12.15
C GLY A 240 -0.92 -12.35 11.84
N ALA A 241 0.28 -11.78 11.71
CA ALA A 241 0.45 -10.44 11.11
C ALA A 241 0.00 -10.42 9.64
N GLN A 242 0.21 -11.52 8.92
CA GLN A 242 -0.26 -11.69 7.56
C GLN A 242 -1.79 -11.80 7.51
N VAL A 243 -2.39 -12.65 8.34
CA VAL A 243 -3.85 -12.78 8.47
C VAL A 243 -4.49 -11.44 8.81
N LEU A 244 -3.93 -10.72 9.79
CA LEU A 244 -4.42 -9.40 10.19
C LEU A 244 -4.44 -8.43 9.01
N ARG A 245 -3.37 -8.38 8.20
CA ARG A 245 -3.33 -7.52 7.01
C ARG A 245 -4.42 -7.88 6.01
N TYR A 246 -4.66 -9.17 5.75
CA TYR A 246 -5.76 -9.56 4.87
C TYR A 246 -7.13 -9.13 5.40
N LEU A 247 -7.37 -9.28 6.70
CA LEU A 247 -8.61 -8.84 7.33
C LEU A 247 -8.80 -7.32 7.21
N TRP A 248 -7.73 -6.55 7.42
CA TRP A 248 -7.75 -5.10 7.18
C TRP A 248 -8.02 -4.75 5.73
N THR A 249 -7.41 -5.47 4.78
CA THR A 249 -7.67 -5.26 3.35
C THR A 249 -9.14 -5.49 3.03
N VAL A 250 -9.73 -6.61 3.45
CA VAL A 250 -11.15 -6.91 3.23
C VAL A 250 -12.06 -5.80 3.76
N VAL A 251 -11.82 -5.36 5.00
CA VAL A 251 -12.55 -4.26 5.63
C VAL A 251 -12.39 -2.96 4.84
N ALA A 252 -11.16 -2.62 4.48
CA ALA A 252 -10.85 -1.37 3.81
C ALA A 252 -11.45 -1.34 2.41
N TRP A 253 -11.53 -2.49 1.73
CA TRP A 253 -12.19 -2.65 0.44
C TRP A 253 -13.69 -2.43 0.54
N HIS A 254 -14.34 -3.06 1.51
CA HIS A 254 -15.77 -2.86 1.74
C HIS A 254 -16.11 -1.38 2.03
N ALA A 255 -15.36 -0.75 2.94
CA ALA A 255 -15.52 0.66 3.26
C ALA A 255 -15.25 1.57 2.05
N THR A 256 -14.24 1.20 1.26
CA THR A 256 -13.90 1.88 0.01
C THR A 256 -15.06 1.80 -0.98
N LEU A 257 -15.57 0.61 -1.29
CA LEU A 257 -16.65 0.45 -2.25
C LEU A 257 -17.90 1.18 -1.82
N TYR A 258 -18.26 1.06 -0.54
CA TYR A 258 -19.36 1.83 0.01
C TYR A 258 -19.17 3.33 -0.23
N THR A 259 -17.97 3.86 -0.01
CA THR A 259 -17.66 5.29 -0.21
C THR A 259 -17.70 5.68 -1.68
N LEU A 260 -17.05 4.90 -2.55
CA LEU A 260 -16.95 5.18 -3.98
C LEU A 260 -18.32 5.11 -4.66
N CYS A 261 -19.10 4.08 -4.34
CA CYS A 261 -20.40 3.83 -4.94
C CYS A 261 -21.47 4.81 -4.45
N ASN A 262 -21.44 5.21 -3.17
CA ASN A 262 -22.41 6.18 -2.67
C ASN A 262 -22.19 7.60 -3.21
N ASN A 263 -20.98 7.92 -3.69
CA ASN A 263 -20.68 9.21 -4.30
C ASN A 263 -21.37 9.37 -5.67
N ARG A 264 -22.20 10.42 -5.83
CA ARG A 264 -22.94 10.69 -7.09
C ARG A 264 -22.06 11.07 -8.27
N VAL A 265 -20.90 11.67 -8.00
CA VAL A 265 -20.01 12.22 -9.03
C VAL A 265 -19.04 11.16 -9.53
N LEU A 266 -18.70 10.20 -8.67
CA LEU A 266 -17.57 9.32 -8.89
C LEU A 266 -17.73 8.29 -10.02
N PRO A 267 -18.87 7.62 -10.21
CA PRO A 267 -19.04 6.70 -11.35
C PRO A 267 -18.82 7.40 -12.70
N LYS A 268 -19.20 8.68 -12.82
CA LYS A 268 -18.94 9.49 -14.02
C LYS A 268 -17.45 9.77 -14.19
N LEU A 269 -16.76 10.11 -13.10
CA LEU A 269 -15.31 10.33 -13.10
C LEU A 269 -14.52 9.09 -13.52
N LEU A 270 -14.97 7.89 -13.10
CA LEU A 270 -14.30 6.62 -13.43
C LEU A 270 -14.49 6.20 -14.91
N LYS A 271 -15.55 6.66 -15.58
CA LYS A 271 -15.76 6.38 -17.01
C LYS A 271 -14.67 7.01 -17.90
N ASP A 272 -14.16 8.17 -17.50
CA ASP A 272 -13.19 8.97 -18.26
C ASP A 272 -11.78 8.98 -17.65
N ILE A 273 -11.50 8.11 -16.68
CA ILE A 273 -10.18 8.05 -16.04
C ILE A 273 -9.11 7.57 -17.03
N GLU A 274 -7.95 8.21 -17.02
CA GLU A 274 -6.76 7.74 -17.72
C GLU A 274 -5.76 7.20 -16.71
N ILE A 275 -5.38 5.93 -16.87
CA ILE A 275 -4.46 5.25 -15.96
C ILE A 275 -3.12 5.00 -16.66
N GLY A 276 -2.07 5.66 -16.16
CA GLY A 276 -0.68 5.36 -16.50
C GLY A 276 -0.05 4.46 -15.44
N LEU A 277 0.49 3.31 -15.83
CA LEU A 277 1.31 2.46 -14.97
C LEU A 277 2.78 2.70 -15.27
N VAL A 278 3.51 3.27 -14.31
CA VAL A 278 4.97 3.38 -14.33
C VAL A 278 5.54 2.16 -13.63
N GLN A 279 6.31 1.36 -14.37
CA GLN A 279 7.07 0.26 -13.80
C GLN A 279 8.50 0.72 -13.56
N VAL A 280 8.90 0.76 -12.29
CA VAL A 280 10.27 1.08 -11.91
C VAL A 280 11.07 -0.23 -11.93
N PRO A 281 12.10 -0.34 -12.78
CA PRO A 281 13.00 -1.49 -12.81
C PRO A 281 13.81 -1.52 -11.52
N ARG A 282 14.25 -2.72 -11.09
CA ARG A 282 15.26 -2.81 -10.04
C ARG A 282 16.58 -2.22 -10.54
N SER A 283 17.31 -1.55 -9.65
CA SER A 283 18.67 -1.12 -9.98
C SER A 283 19.62 -2.34 -10.02
N PRO A 284 20.73 -2.27 -10.76
CA PRO A 284 21.74 -3.32 -10.78
C PRO A 284 22.48 -3.39 -9.44
N SER A 285 22.38 -4.53 -8.74
CA SER A 285 23.23 -4.85 -7.58
C SER A 285 24.72 -4.63 -7.87
N SER A 286 25.16 -4.88 -9.12
CA SER A 286 26.56 -4.81 -9.54
C SER A 286 27.15 -3.38 -9.56
N THR A 287 26.34 -2.32 -9.58
CA THR A 287 26.88 -0.94 -9.53
C THR A 287 27.36 -0.58 -8.12
N LEU A 288 26.73 -1.15 -7.10
CA LEU A 288 27.11 -1.00 -5.71
C LEU A 288 28.27 -1.93 -5.32
N GLU A 289 28.36 -3.12 -5.92
CA GLU A 289 29.48 -4.04 -5.65
C GLU A 289 30.85 -3.41 -5.91
N SER A 290 30.99 -2.54 -6.91
CA SER A 290 32.25 -1.81 -7.20
C SER A 290 32.63 -0.77 -6.15
N CYS A 291 31.67 -0.20 -5.42
CA CYS A 291 31.96 0.81 -4.39
C CYS A 291 32.21 0.17 -3.00
N TYR A 292 31.78 -1.08 -2.80
CA TYR A 292 31.83 -1.77 -1.50
C TYR A 292 32.73 -3.03 -1.50
N SER A 293 33.51 -3.29 -2.57
CA SER A 293 34.27 -4.53 -2.72
C SER A 293 35.42 -4.74 -1.71
N GLU A 294 35.83 -3.71 -0.96
CA GLU A 294 37.02 -3.79 -0.10
C GLU A 294 36.81 -4.43 1.28
N LYS A 295 35.58 -4.68 1.73
CA LYS A 295 35.34 -5.34 3.04
C LYS A 295 34.19 -6.33 2.98
N ARG A 296 34.46 -7.54 2.47
CA ARG A 296 33.52 -8.68 2.55
C ARG A 296 33.44 -9.21 3.98
N CYS A 297 32.29 -9.06 4.62
CA CYS A 297 31.82 -9.98 5.66
C CYS A 297 30.70 -10.85 5.05
N HIS A 298 30.80 -12.16 5.29
CA HIS A 298 30.00 -13.23 4.67
C HIS A 298 28.56 -13.33 5.19
N SER A 299 27.71 -12.32 4.95
CA SER A 299 26.26 -12.52 5.07
C SER A 299 25.59 -12.30 3.72
N ASP A 300 25.11 -13.39 3.12
CA ASP A 300 24.38 -13.45 1.83
C ASP A 300 22.99 -12.76 1.88
N ASN A 301 22.75 -11.89 2.85
CA ASN A 301 21.56 -11.04 2.91
C ASN A 301 21.82 -9.76 2.11
N MET A 302 21.76 -9.87 0.78
CA MET A 302 21.86 -8.74 -0.13
C MET A 302 20.82 -7.67 0.23
N PHE A 303 21.29 -6.47 0.58
CA PHE A 303 20.48 -5.27 0.60
C PHE A 303 20.12 -4.94 -0.84
N PHE A 304 18.98 -5.46 -1.31
CA PHE A 304 18.51 -5.18 -2.66
C PHE A 304 18.08 -3.71 -2.80
N ASP A 305 18.18 -3.22 -4.03
CA ASP A 305 17.82 -1.87 -4.43
C ASP A 305 16.29 -1.61 -4.29
N PHE A 306 15.88 -0.86 -3.25
CA PHE A 306 14.48 -0.52 -2.96
C PHE A 306 14.18 0.97 -3.20
N VAL A 307 14.06 1.37 -4.47
CA VAL A 307 13.36 2.63 -4.76
C VAL A 307 11.89 2.47 -4.38
N HIS A 308 11.44 3.20 -3.36
CA HIS A 308 10.02 3.20 -2.96
C HIS A 308 9.17 3.81 -4.07
N SER A 309 7.97 3.25 -4.31
CA SER A 309 7.03 3.74 -5.32
C SER A 309 6.66 5.21 -5.12
N GLU A 310 6.53 5.66 -3.87
CA GLU A 310 6.23 7.02 -3.46
C GLU A 310 7.37 7.96 -3.83
N ALA A 311 8.59 7.54 -3.53
CA ALA A 311 9.80 8.29 -3.89
C ALA A 311 9.86 8.42 -5.42
N ALA A 312 9.70 7.33 -6.16
CA ALA A 312 9.69 7.35 -7.63
C ALA A 312 8.66 8.32 -8.18
N LEU A 313 7.46 8.33 -7.61
CA LEU A 313 6.39 9.23 -8.01
C LEU A 313 6.72 10.70 -7.73
N MET A 314 7.24 10.99 -6.54
CA MET A 314 7.70 12.34 -6.17
C MET A 314 8.81 12.84 -7.10
N GLY A 315 9.82 12.01 -7.36
CA GLY A 315 10.91 12.34 -8.27
C GLY A 315 10.41 12.63 -9.69
N LEU A 316 9.53 11.79 -10.22
CA LEU A 316 8.94 12.01 -11.55
C LEU A 316 8.14 13.31 -11.63
N LEU A 317 7.26 13.56 -10.67
CA LEU A 317 6.46 14.79 -10.65
C LEU A 317 7.35 16.02 -10.49
N ASN A 318 8.34 15.97 -9.60
CA ASN A 318 9.28 17.06 -9.38
C ASN A 318 10.11 17.35 -10.64
N TYR A 319 10.53 16.29 -11.33
CA TYR A 319 11.22 16.37 -12.61
C TYR A 319 10.41 17.14 -13.66
N TYR A 320 9.18 16.72 -13.91
CA TYR A 320 8.33 17.35 -14.93
C TYR A 320 7.83 18.76 -14.54
N LYS A 321 7.76 19.06 -13.24
CA LYS A 321 7.41 20.41 -12.77
C LYS A 321 8.53 21.43 -12.97
N HIS A 322 9.78 21.04 -12.69
CA HIS A 322 10.89 22.00 -12.60
C HIS A 322 11.94 21.84 -13.71
N TYR A 323 12.04 20.68 -14.33
CA TYR A 323 13.15 20.32 -15.23
C TYR A 323 12.68 19.95 -16.65
N SER A 324 11.38 20.02 -16.95
CA SER A 324 10.82 19.51 -18.21
C SER A 324 11.34 20.19 -19.48
N ALA A 325 11.81 21.44 -19.39
CA ALA A 325 12.44 22.14 -20.51
C ALA A 325 13.68 21.40 -21.05
N GLN A 326 14.27 20.48 -20.28
CA GLN A 326 15.43 19.66 -20.66
C GLN A 326 15.09 18.17 -20.77
N ALA A 327 13.81 17.79 -20.69
CA ALA A 327 13.42 16.39 -20.48
C ALA A 327 13.69 15.41 -21.63
N GLY A 328 14.15 15.89 -22.77
CA GLY A 328 14.29 15.08 -23.99
C GLY A 328 15.59 14.28 -24.12
N GLN A 329 16.64 14.53 -23.31
CA GLN A 329 17.98 14.03 -23.68
C GLN A 329 18.72 13.16 -22.65
N ASP A 330 18.42 13.24 -21.35
CA ASP A 330 19.40 12.75 -20.35
C ASP A 330 18.88 11.71 -19.35
N VAL A 331 17.63 11.25 -19.51
CA VAL A 331 17.01 10.36 -18.53
C VAL A 331 16.58 9.10 -19.23
N GLY A 332 17.05 7.95 -18.74
CA GLY A 332 16.79 6.60 -19.28
C GLY A 332 15.32 6.17 -19.21
N PHE A 333 14.42 6.98 -19.76
CA PHE A 333 13.02 6.72 -19.98
C PHE A 333 12.85 6.04 -21.34
N GLY A 334 12.07 4.96 -21.38
CA GLY A 334 11.83 4.25 -22.64
C GLY A 334 10.98 5.06 -23.63
N ASP A 335 10.16 6.01 -23.12
CA ASP A 335 9.26 6.84 -23.92
C ASP A 335 9.00 8.20 -23.22
N PRO A 336 9.91 9.17 -23.35
CA PRO A 336 9.81 10.45 -22.64
C PRO A 336 8.63 11.31 -23.09
N GLN A 337 8.20 11.19 -24.37
CA GLN A 337 7.07 11.95 -24.90
C GLN A 337 5.75 11.50 -24.28
N ARG A 338 5.53 10.19 -24.19
CA ARG A 338 4.32 9.65 -23.56
C ARG A 338 4.31 9.89 -22.05
N LEU A 339 5.47 9.79 -21.40
CA LEU A 339 5.63 10.15 -20.00
C LEU A 339 5.31 11.63 -19.78
N GLN A 340 5.75 12.52 -20.66
CA GLN A 340 5.36 13.93 -20.62
C GLN A 340 3.84 14.10 -20.77
N GLN A 341 3.20 13.45 -21.73
CA GLN A 341 1.75 13.59 -21.95
C GLN A 341 0.89 13.17 -20.73
N ILE A 342 1.34 12.19 -19.96
CA ILE A 342 0.63 11.66 -18.79
C ILE A 342 1.03 12.41 -17.51
N VAL A 343 2.33 12.62 -17.28
CA VAL A 343 2.87 13.17 -16.02
C VAL A 343 2.80 14.69 -15.98
N GLN A 344 3.02 15.39 -17.11
CA GLN A 344 3.06 16.86 -17.13
C GLN A 344 1.76 17.47 -16.57
N PRO A 345 0.56 17.02 -16.96
CA PRO A 345 -0.67 17.62 -16.44
C PRO A 345 -0.89 17.34 -14.95
N LEU A 346 -0.34 16.24 -14.42
CA LEU A 346 -0.35 15.94 -12.98
C LEU A 346 0.62 16.84 -12.22
N ALA A 347 1.80 17.11 -12.79
CA ALA A 347 2.80 18.01 -12.22
C ALA A 347 2.33 19.47 -12.19
N GLU A 348 1.53 19.88 -13.18
CA GLU A 348 0.98 21.24 -13.33
C GLU A 348 -0.30 21.48 -12.52
N ALA A 349 -1.00 20.42 -12.08
CA ALA A 349 -2.26 20.52 -11.30
C ALA A 349 -2.09 21.10 -9.88
N GLY A 350 -0.92 21.64 -9.54
CA GLY A 350 -0.64 22.31 -8.27
C GLY A 350 -0.04 21.39 -7.22
N GLU A 351 -0.76 21.20 -6.12
CA GLU A 351 -0.35 20.32 -5.01
C GLU A 351 -0.66 18.87 -5.38
N ALA A 352 0.39 18.08 -5.60
CA ALA A 352 0.24 16.68 -5.96
C ALA A 352 0.03 15.81 -4.72
N VAL A 353 -1.12 15.15 -4.67
CA VAL A 353 -1.46 14.19 -3.62
C VAL A 353 -0.92 12.83 -4.02
N ILE A 354 -0.10 12.23 -3.15
CA ILE A 354 0.37 10.86 -3.32
C ILE A 354 -0.33 9.99 -2.29
N ALA A 355 -1.18 9.11 -2.79
CA ALA A 355 -1.89 8.12 -2.02
C ALA A 355 -1.11 6.81 -1.99
N VAL A 356 -1.09 6.20 -0.81
CA VAL A 356 -0.54 4.87 -0.53
C VAL A 356 -1.50 4.12 0.38
N SER A 357 -1.43 2.79 0.34
CA SER A 357 -2.30 1.92 1.14
C SER A 357 -2.01 2.00 2.65
N GLU A 358 -0.75 2.29 3.00
CA GLU A 358 -0.27 2.41 4.38
C GLU A 358 0.44 3.76 4.58
N GLU A 359 0.81 4.09 5.81
CA GLU A 359 1.70 5.23 6.07
C GLU A 359 3.04 5.04 5.35
N CYS A 360 3.65 6.14 4.90
CA CYS A 360 4.91 6.06 4.17
C CYS A 360 6.11 5.91 5.12
N ARG A 361 7.22 5.44 4.54
CA ARG A 361 8.49 5.31 5.27
C ARG A 361 9.10 6.67 5.57
N TRP A 362 9.92 6.74 6.61
CA TRP A 362 10.49 8.01 7.09
C TRP A 362 11.23 8.78 5.97
N CYS A 363 12.01 8.10 5.13
CA CYS A 363 12.71 8.74 4.01
C CYS A 363 11.75 9.36 2.98
N CYS A 364 10.59 8.75 2.73
CA CYS A 364 9.59 9.29 1.81
C CYS A 364 8.93 10.54 2.38
N ASP A 365 8.58 10.54 3.67
CA ASP A 365 8.04 11.71 4.37
C ASP A 365 9.05 12.85 4.47
N TRP A 366 10.33 12.54 4.69
CA TRP A 366 11.37 13.54 4.64
C TRP A 366 11.48 14.14 3.24
N LEU A 367 11.50 13.30 2.20
CA LEU A 367 11.63 13.74 0.82
C LEU A 367 10.45 14.62 0.37
N SER A 368 9.22 14.26 0.73
CA SER A 368 8.02 15.04 0.36
C SER A 368 8.05 16.49 0.86
N LYS A 369 8.67 16.70 2.03
CA LYS A 369 8.82 18.00 2.69
C LYS A 369 10.01 18.82 2.17
N ASN A 370 10.99 18.16 1.55
CA ASN A 370 12.26 18.78 1.16
C ASN A 370 12.45 18.92 -0.36
N LEU A 371 11.54 18.36 -1.17
CA LEU A 371 11.49 18.62 -2.61
C LEU A 371 10.85 19.97 -2.94
N GLU A 372 11.26 20.55 -4.07
CA GLU A 372 10.77 21.85 -4.55
C GLU A 372 9.25 21.84 -4.80
N SER A 373 8.72 20.70 -5.25
CA SER A 373 7.31 20.57 -5.63
C SER A 373 6.32 20.52 -4.48
N GLN A 374 6.75 20.31 -3.23
CA GLN A 374 5.95 20.01 -2.02
C GLN A 374 4.85 18.96 -2.24
N PHE A 375 4.96 17.82 -1.56
CA PHE A 375 4.00 16.72 -1.71
C PHE A 375 3.26 16.43 -0.40
N THR A 376 1.97 16.11 -0.52
CA THR A 376 1.17 15.66 0.62
C THR A 376 1.09 14.14 0.63
N LEU A 377 1.62 13.54 1.70
CA LEU A 377 1.58 12.11 2.01
C LEU A 377 0.60 11.83 3.16
N PRO A 378 0.04 10.62 3.26
CA PRO A 378 -0.97 10.29 4.27
C PRO A 378 -0.44 10.20 5.71
N GLY A 379 0.87 10.34 5.92
CA GLY A 379 1.56 10.22 7.21
C GLY A 379 2.78 9.32 7.12
N THR A 380 3.54 9.21 8.21
CA THR A 380 4.70 8.32 8.32
C THR A 380 4.62 7.43 9.55
N HIS A 381 4.99 6.16 9.38
CA HIS A 381 5.15 5.23 10.50
C HIS A 381 6.53 5.37 11.18
N GLY A 382 7.37 6.33 10.76
CA GLY A 382 8.66 6.66 11.38
C GLY A 382 9.78 5.63 11.22
N MET A 383 9.55 4.54 10.48
CA MET A 383 10.57 3.51 10.27
C MET A 383 11.43 3.84 9.06
N ILE A 384 12.73 3.66 9.22
CA ILE A 384 13.73 3.73 8.15
C ILE A 384 13.92 2.32 7.61
N TYR A 385 13.70 2.15 6.31
CA TYR A 385 13.96 0.92 5.59
C TYR A 385 15.06 1.14 4.56
N PRO A 386 15.68 0.06 4.03
CA PRO A 386 16.54 0.17 2.86
C PRO A 386 15.87 1.01 1.78
N TRP A 387 16.61 1.99 1.26
CA TRP A 387 16.11 3.01 0.36
C TRP A 387 17.21 3.43 -0.59
N ASP A 388 16.88 3.47 -1.88
CA ASP A 388 17.80 4.00 -2.87
C ASP A 388 17.44 5.41 -3.29
N PRO A 389 18.46 6.25 -3.53
CA PRO A 389 18.26 7.56 -4.10
C PRO A 389 17.65 7.46 -5.50
N LEU A 390 16.70 8.34 -5.74
CA LEU A 390 16.09 8.50 -7.05
C LEU A 390 17.10 9.06 -8.03
N LYS A 391 17.18 8.44 -9.21
CA LYS A 391 18.01 8.93 -10.30
C LYS A 391 17.40 10.14 -11.03
N VAL A 392 16.14 10.46 -10.75
CA VAL A 392 15.41 11.48 -11.49
C VAL A 392 14.65 12.42 -10.56
N GLY A 393 14.75 13.72 -10.85
CA GLY A 393 13.95 14.76 -10.21
C GLY A 393 14.26 15.01 -8.75
N VAL A 394 15.40 14.54 -8.25
CA VAL A 394 15.93 14.92 -6.94
C VAL A 394 17.34 15.44 -7.12
N SER A 395 17.60 16.68 -6.69
CA SER A 395 18.93 17.25 -6.82
C SER A 395 19.92 16.57 -5.88
N GLU A 396 21.20 16.51 -6.27
CA GLU A 396 22.28 15.97 -5.44
C GLU A 396 22.35 16.66 -4.06
N LEU A 397 22.04 17.96 -4.02
CA LEU A 397 21.97 18.72 -2.78
C LEU A 397 20.89 18.19 -1.82
N VAL A 398 19.71 17.83 -2.33
CA VAL A 398 18.63 17.23 -1.52
C VAL A 398 19.04 15.85 -1.01
N LEU A 399 19.71 15.05 -1.85
CA LEU A 399 20.22 13.73 -1.44
C LEU A 399 21.29 13.82 -0.35
N LYS A 400 22.25 14.76 -0.48
CA LYS A 400 23.26 15.04 0.56
C LYS A 400 22.65 15.48 1.89
N LYS A 401 21.57 16.28 1.84
CA LYS A 401 20.82 16.66 3.04
C LYS A 401 20.12 15.47 3.68
N LEU A 402 19.50 14.59 2.88
CA LEU A 402 18.87 13.36 3.37
C LEU A 402 19.89 12.44 4.03
N GLU A 403 21.06 12.27 3.43
CA GLU A 403 22.17 11.50 4.01
C GLU A 403 22.56 12.05 5.39
N GLY A 404 22.78 13.37 5.49
CA GLY A 404 23.09 14.01 6.76
C GLY A 404 22.02 13.79 7.83
N GLU A 405 20.74 13.84 7.47
CA GLU A 405 19.65 13.57 8.42
C GLU A 405 19.58 12.09 8.82
N LEU A 406 19.85 11.15 7.92
CA LEU A 406 19.96 9.73 8.27
C LEU A 406 21.09 9.47 9.27
N TRP A 407 22.24 10.13 9.11
CA TRP A 407 23.32 10.09 10.10
C TRP A 407 22.87 10.64 11.46
N ASN A 408 22.13 11.75 11.48
CA ASN A 408 21.58 12.31 12.72
C ASN A 408 20.65 11.31 13.42
N GLN A 409 19.72 10.68 12.68
CA GLN A 409 18.81 9.68 13.23
C GLN A 409 19.57 8.48 13.82
N LEU A 410 20.60 7.99 13.12
CA LEU A 410 21.46 6.92 13.62
C LEU A 410 22.19 7.33 14.90
N CYS A 411 22.78 8.52 14.94
CA CYS A 411 23.45 9.04 16.14
C CYS A 411 22.49 9.11 17.34
N VAL A 412 21.26 9.59 17.15
CA VAL A 412 20.25 9.64 18.22
C VAL A 412 19.96 8.25 18.77
N VAL A 413 19.74 7.26 17.90
CA VAL A 413 19.44 5.87 18.32
C VAL A 413 20.63 5.24 19.04
N VAL A 414 21.85 5.42 18.52
CA VAL A 414 23.08 4.91 19.15
C VAL A 414 23.30 5.54 20.52
N MET A 415 23.16 6.86 20.64
CA MET A 415 23.34 7.56 21.91
C MET A 415 22.26 7.18 22.94
N ALA A 416 21.00 7.01 22.53
CA ALA A 416 19.94 6.51 23.40
C ALA A 416 20.24 5.07 23.88
N SER A 417 20.73 4.21 22.98
CA SER A 417 21.09 2.82 23.31
C SER A 417 22.27 2.75 24.28
N LEU A 418 23.27 3.62 24.10
CA LEU A 418 24.39 3.76 25.02
C LEU A 418 23.93 4.27 26.39
N ALA A 419 23.05 5.27 26.45
CA ALA A 419 22.51 5.77 27.71
C ALA A 419 21.75 4.68 28.48
N LEU A 420 20.97 3.85 27.79
CA LEU A 420 20.28 2.69 28.38
C LEU A 420 21.24 1.59 28.82
N SER A 421 22.36 1.42 28.11
CA SER A 421 23.40 0.44 28.48
C SER A 421 24.28 0.92 29.65
N ILE A 422 24.24 2.21 29.95
CA ILE A 422 24.98 2.86 31.05
C ILE A 422 24.06 3.06 32.27
N GLU A 423 22.82 2.55 32.28
CA GLU A 423 22.18 2.24 33.57
C GLU A 423 23.12 1.27 34.29
N PRO A 424 23.82 1.70 35.35
CA PRO A 424 24.85 0.87 35.93
C PRO A 424 24.14 -0.36 36.51
N PRO A 425 24.69 -1.58 36.35
CA PRO A 425 24.38 -2.60 37.36
C PRO A 425 24.63 -1.92 38.69
N LYS A 426 23.72 -2.01 39.66
CA LYS A 426 23.87 -1.44 41.01
C LYS A 426 25.17 -1.96 41.64
N LEU A 427 26.26 -1.32 41.29
CA LEU A 427 27.63 -1.57 41.66
C LEU A 427 28.19 -0.17 41.75
N PHE A 428 28.28 0.28 43.00
CA PHE A 428 28.85 1.54 43.41
C PHE A 428 30.22 1.73 42.73
N LEU A 429 30.30 2.61 41.74
CA LEU A 429 31.56 3.04 41.13
C LEU A 429 31.61 4.56 41.13
N THR A 430 32.68 5.08 41.71
CA THR A 430 32.91 6.49 42.08
C THR A 430 33.22 7.37 40.87
N ASP A 431 32.85 8.65 41.02
CA ASP A 431 32.52 9.69 40.03
C ASP A 431 33.56 10.12 38.97
N GLU A 432 34.77 9.54 38.91
CA GLU A 432 35.88 10.17 38.15
C GLU A 432 36.23 9.56 36.76
N SER A 433 35.64 8.45 36.31
CA SER A 433 36.15 7.72 35.12
C SER A 433 35.38 7.92 33.81
N ILE A 434 34.16 8.47 33.81
CA ILE A 434 33.29 8.51 32.63
C ILE A 434 33.73 9.53 31.55
N PRO A 435 34.22 10.74 31.89
CA PRO A 435 34.61 11.73 30.87
C PRO A 435 35.81 11.31 29.99
N GLN A 436 36.67 10.40 30.46
CA GLN A 436 37.85 9.95 29.72
C GLN A 436 37.53 8.86 28.68
N LEU A 437 36.54 8.01 28.94
CA LEU A 437 36.15 6.92 28.04
C LEU A 437 35.51 7.46 26.74
N ILE A 438 34.70 8.51 26.87
CA ILE A 438 34.01 9.17 25.75
C ILE A 438 35.00 9.88 24.82
N ARG A 439 36.07 10.50 25.36
CA ARG A 439 37.11 11.15 24.53
C ARG A 439 37.93 10.14 23.71
N SER A 440 38.11 8.91 24.19
CA SER A 440 38.93 7.91 23.47
C SER A 440 38.17 7.23 22.31
N LEU A 441 36.84 7.19 22.38
CA LEU A 441 35.99 6.57 21.36
C LEU A 441 35.69 7.50 20.18
N LEU A 442 35.77 8.82 20.39
CA LEU A 442 35.50 9.83 19.35
C LEU A 442 36.74 10.30 18.60
N SER A 443 37.93 9.78 18.92
CA SER A 443 39.20 10.18 18.32
C SER A 443 39.85 9.10 17.44
N LYS A 444 39.06 8.22 16.82
CA LYS A 444 39.55 7.21 15.87
C LYS A 444 38.92 7.34 14.50
#